data_AF-A0A194X6I6-F1
#
_entry.id   AF-A0A194X6I6-F1
#
_cell.length_a   1.000
_cell.length_b   1.000
_cell.length_c   1.000
_cell.angle_alpha   90.00
_cell.angle_beta   90.00
_cell.angle_gamma   90.00
#
_symmetry.space_group_name_H-M   'P 1'
#
loop_
_entity.id
_entity.type
_entity.pdbx_description
1 polymer ?
#
loop_
_entity_poly.entity_id
_entity_poly.type
_entity_poly.pdbx_seq_one_letter_code
_entity_poly.pdbx_strand_id
1 'polypeptide(L)' 'FVCPHANCGIDFARIGDLHRHQRAHSDPTHPCNVNGCIRKGRRAFYRHDKLLDHMRKKHGMMV' A
#
# COMPACT_ATOMS: atom_id res chain seq x y z
N PHE A 1 -2.53 -12.37 16.16
CA PHE A 1 -1.85 -11.07 16.37
C PHE A 1 -2.81 -9.95 15.97
N VAL A 2 -3.27 -9.14 16.92
CA VAL A 2 -4.34 -8.13 16.70
C VAL A 2 -3.72 -6.76 16.42
N CYS A 3 -4.33 -5.99 15.52
CA CYS A 3 -3.91 -4.61 15.25
C CYS A 3 -4.23 -3.70 16.46
N PRO A 4 -3.24 -2.97 17.03
CA PRO A 4 -3.47 -2.08 18.16
C PRO A 4 -4.08 -0.73 17.75
N HIS A 5 -4.26 -0.47 16.45
CA HIS A 5 -4.78 0.81 15.97
C HIS A 5 -6.26 0.98 16.34
N ALA A 6 -6.61 2.14 16.88
CA ALA A 6 -7.98 2.47 17.27
C ALA A 6 -8.92 2.26 16.06
N ASN A 7 -10.02 1.56 16.28
CA ASN A 7 -11.02 1.23 15.25
C ASN A 7 -10.54 0.27 14.13
N CYS A 8 -9.41 -0.44 14.29
CA CYS A 8 -8.96 -1.37 13.26
C CYS A 8 -9.41 -2.82 13.47
N GLY A 9 -9.45 -3.36 14.68
CA GLY A 9 -10.10 -4.65 15.01
C GLY A 9 -9.61 -5.92 14.27
N ILE A 10 -8.72 -5.82 13.27
CA ILE A 10 -8.28 -6.93 12.43
C ILE A 10 -7.23 -7.76 13.17
N ASP A 11 -7.39 -9.08 13.12
CA ASP A 11 -6.41 -10.04 13.58
C ASP A 11 -5.73 -10.78 12.42
N PHE A 12 -4.48 -11.19 12.67
CA PHE A 12 -3.65 -11.90 11.72
C PHE A 12 -3.07 -13.17 12.35
N ALA A 13 -2.95 -14.23 11.55
CA ALA A 13 -2.34 -15.49 11.96
C ALA A 13 -0.81 -15.37 12.20
N ARG A 14 -0.15 -14.38 11.59
CA ARG A 14 1.32 -14.17 11.71
C ARG A 14 1.67 -12.74 12.08
N ILE A 15 2.74 -12.56 12.84
CA ILE A 15 3.24 -11.23 13.22
C ILE A 15 3.72 -10.41 12.02
N GLY A 16 4.30 -11.07 11.00
CA GLY A 16 4.72 -10.40 9.76
C GLY A 16 3.56 -9.80 8.98
N ASP A 17 2.38 -10.44 9.02
CA ASP A 17 1.16 -9.91 8.42
C ASP A 17 0.64 -8.69 9.19
N LEU A 18 0.67 -8.74 10.53
CA LEU A 18 0.35 -7.59 11.38
C LEU A 18 1.28 -6.39 11.10
N HIS A 19 2.61 -6.57 11.12
CA HIS A 19 3.56 -5.50 10.83
C HIS A 19 3.34 -4.90 9.43
N ARG A 20 3.03 -5.75 8.45
CA ARG A 20 2.72 -5.28 7.10
C ARG A 20 1.43 -4.48 7.05
N HIS A 21 0.41 -4.91 7.78
CA HIS A 21 -0.87 -4.24 7.87
C HIS A 21 -0.76 -2.87 8.55
N GLN A 22 0.09 -2.72 9.56
CA GLN A 22 0.26 -1.43 10.25
C GLN A 22 0.63 -0.27 9.30
N ARG A 23 1.31 -0.55 8.18
CA ARG A 23 1.61 0.45 7.14
C ARG A 23 0.37 1.01 6.45
N ALA A 24 -0.76 0.31 6.48
CA ALA A 24 -2.03 0.82 5.96
C ALA A 24 -2.63 1.94 6.83
N HIS A 25 -2.19 2.07 8.09
CA HIS A 25 -2.54 3.18 8.97
C HIS A 25 -1.63 4.40 8.81
N SER A 26 -0.50 4.25 8.11
CA SER A 26 0.39 5.36 7.78
C SER A 26 -0.06 6.06 6.51
N ASP A 27 0.43 7.27 6.25
CA ASP A 27 0.17 7.96 4.99
C ASP A 27 0.72 7.18 3.78
N PRO A 28 0.02 7.21 2.63
CA PRO A 28 0.46 6.49 1.45
C PRO A 28 1.69 7.17 0.85
N THR A 29 2.84 6.51 0.94
CA THR A 29 4.16 7.06 0.56
C THR A 29 4.60 6.74 -0.87
N HIS A 30 3.86 5.88 -1.59
CA HIS A 30 4.28 5.40 -2.92
C HIS A 30 3.32 5.89 -4.02
N PRO A 31 3.46 7.14 -4.50
CA PRO A 31 2.67 7.65 -5.61
C PRO A 31 3.15 7.08 -6.95
N CYS A 32 2.22 7.01 -7.91
CA CYS A 32 2.54 6.78 -9.31
C CYS A 32 2.95 8.10 -9.98
N ASN A 33 4.14 8.08 -10.60
CA ASN A 33 4.72 9.25 -11.27
C ASN A 33 4.38 9.32 -12.77
N VAL A 34 3.53 8.43 -13.27
CA VAL A 34 3.11 8.45 -14.68
C VAL A 34 2.19 9.64 -14.93
N ASN A 35 2.49 10.39 -15.98
CA ASN A 35 1.70 11.55 -16.37
C ASN A 35 0.25 11.11 -16.72
N GLY A 36 -0.74 11.80 -16.16
CA GLY A 36 -2.15 11.42 -16.29
C GLY A 36 -2.64 10.32 -15.33
N CYS A 37 -1.78 9.69 -14.52
CA CYS A 37 -2.24 8.67 -13.57
C CYS A 37 -2.88 9.29 -12.31
N ILE A 38 -4.01 8.73 -11.90
CA ILE A 38 -4.77 9.16 -10.71
C ILE A 38 -4.20 8.62 -9.39
N ARG A 39 -3.28 7.64 -9.43
CA ARG A 39 -2.75 6.96 -8.24
C ARG A 39 -1.61 7.76 -7.58
N LYS A 40 -1.90 9.00 -7.18
CA LYS A 40 -0.97 9.94 -6.53
C LYS A 40 -1.59 10.65 -5.33
N GLY A 41 -0.77 11.26 -4.47
CA GLY A 41 -1.22 11.94 -3.25
C GLY A 41 -1.98 11.01 -2.32
N ARG A 42 -3.20 11.38 -1.89
CA ARG A 42 -4.06 10.52 -1.05
C ARG A 42 -4.47 9.20 -1.71
N ARG A 43 -4.34 9.10 -3.04
CA ARG A 43 -4.59 7.87 -3.81
C ARG A 43 -3.27 7.13 -4.14
N ALA A 44 -2.18 7.44 -3.45
CA ALA A 44 -0.94 6.69 -3.58
C ALA A 44 -1.08 5.28 -2.97
N PHE A 45 -0.05 4.46 -3.13
CA PHE A 45 0.02 3.14 -2.52
C PHE A 45 0.72 3.25 -1.15
N TYR A 46 0.25 2.45 -0.19
CA TYR A 46 0.92 2.27 1.09
C TYR A 46 2.10 1.28 1.01
N ARG A 47 2.25 0.61 -0.13
CA ARG A 47 3.22 -0.46 -0.35
C ARG A 47 3.89 -0.36 -1.71
N HIS A 48 5.20 -0.53 -1.73
CA HIS A 48 6.00 -0.50 -2.95
C HIS A 48 5.63 -1.61 -3.94
N ASP A 49 5.44 -2.85 -3.49
CA ASP A 49 5.08 -3.97 -4.38
C ASP A 49 3.75 -3.73 -5.12
N LYS A 50 2.81 -3.02 -4.49
CA LYS A 50 1.54 -2.64 -5.13
C LYS A 50 1.71 -1.54 -6.16
N LEU A 51 2.64 -0.62 -5.93
CA LEU A 51 3.05 0.36 -6.95
C LEU A 51 3.67 -0.36 -8.16
N LEU A 52 4.62 -1.27 -7.94
CA LEU A 52 5.29 -2.02 -9.01
C LEU A 52 4.29 -2.86 -9.82
N ASP A 53 3.38 -3.58 -9.15
CA ASP A 53 2.31 -4.34 -9.82
C ASP A 53 1.39 -3.43 -10.64
N HIS A 54 1.04 -2.25 -10.10
CA HIS A 54 0.29 -1.24 -10.84
C HIS A 54 1.05 -0.73 -12.05
N MET A 55 2.33 -0.41 -11.93
CA MET A 55 3.17 0.05 -13.04
C MET A 55 3.23 -0.99 -14.14
N ARG A 56 3.43 -2.26 -13.79
CA ARG A 56 3.45 -3.37 -14.74
C ARG A 56 2.10 -3.56 -15.44
N LYS A 57 0.99 -3.57 -14.69
CA LYS A 57 -0.34 -3.89 -15.24
C LYS A 57 -1.05 -2.73 -15.92
N LYS A 58 -0.90 -1.50 -15.41
CA LYS A 58 -1.59 -0.31 -15.92
C LYS A 58 -0.74 0.53 -16.85
N HIS A 59 0.59 0.46 -16.72
CA HIS A 59 1.50 1.25 -17.54
C HIS A 59 2.43 0.40 -18.39
N GLY A 60 2.38 -0.93 -18.27
CA GLY A 60 3.26 -1.82 -19.04
C GLY A 60 4.75 -1.62 -18.75
N MET A 61 5.11 -0.91 -17.67
CA MET A 61 6.50 -0.60 -17.36
C MET A 61 7.14 -1.75 -16.60
N MET A 62 8.32 -2.15 -17.08
CA MET A 62 9.26 -2.95 -16.31
C MET A 62 10.07 -2.00 -15.42
N VAL A 63 9.51 -1.75 -14.24
CA VAL A 63 10.17 -1.03 -13.13
C VAL A 63 11.03 -1.97 -12.29
#